data_AF-G4D6H5-F1
#
_entry.id   AF-G4D6H5-F1
#
_cell.length_a   1.000
_cell.length_b   1.000
_cell.length_c   1.000
_cell.angle_alpha   90.00
_cell.angle_beta   90.00
_cell.angle_gamma   90.00
#
_symmetry.space_group_name_H-M   'P 1'
#
loop_
_entity.id
_entity.type
_entity.pdbx_description
1 polymer ?
#
loop_
_entity_poly.entity_id
_entity_poly.type
_entity_poly.pdbx_seq_one_letter_code
_entity_poly.pdbx_strand_id
1 'polypeptide(L)'
;MEVVMKKFKLSYFVFIFLLILNSNVYAKEVLREEFSPGATRVSHDVTYQNKNVKVEVIELDLNNPYLNLKVVAGDGKYTQRATVSSMAKRTNANALVNADYFNMLLQGAPDNASIIDGRLVSSPSVYTDRHTLGITSDNRAIIDTTYFEGKVIAPNNVSYPIDGLNRSYYWYDGTGEYSHENKIQVYNDFWASASRGEKKIVKYW
;
A
#
# COMPACT_ATOMS: atom_id res chain seq x y z
N MET A 1 65.88 -10.05 41.26
CA MET A 1 65.59 -9.06 40.21
C MET A 1 64.19 -9.38 39.69
N GLU A 2 63.15 -8.89 40.38
CA GLU A 2 61.75 -9.17 40.04
C GLU A 2 61.26 -8.14 39.02
N VAL A 3 60.85 -8.61 37.84
CA VAL A 3 60.21 -7.80 36.82
C VAL A 3 58.74 -7.64 37.20
N VAL A 4 58.40 -6.55 37.88
CA VAL A 4 57.01 -6.12 38.08
C VAL A 4 56.46 -5.69 36.72
N MET A 5 55.83 -6.61 36.00
CA MET A 5 55.02 -6.29 34.83
C MET A 5 53.88 -5.34 35.27
N LYS A 6 53.97 -4.07 34.85
CA LYS A 6 52.89 -3.08 34.93
C LYS A 6 51.63 -3.69 34.28
N LYS A 7 50.66 -4.14 35.09
CA LYS A 7 49.29 -4.52 34.67
C LYS A 7 48.46 -3.30 34.25
N PHE A 8 49.05 -2.37 33.52
CA PHE A 8 48.35 -1.19 33.03
C PHE A 8 48.17 -1.32 31.53
N LYS A 9 46.93 -1.08 31.08
CA LYS A 9 46.50 -0.71 29.72
C LYS A 9 45.83 -1.76 28.81
N LEU A 10 45.36 -2.92 29.28
CA LEU A 10 44.42 -3.72 28.45
C LEU A 10 42.96 -3.33 28.72
N SER A 11 42.58 -3.17 30.00
CA SER A 11 41.21 -2.77 30.39
C SER A 11 40.80 -1.38 29.88
N TYR A 12 41.70 -0.39 29.91
CA TYR A 12 41.43 0.96 29.40
C TYR A 12 41.27 0.96 27.87
N PHE A 13 41.97 0.08 27.15
CA PHE A 13 41.89 -0.01 25.70
C PHE A 13 40.55 -0.60 25.26
N VAL A 14 40.02 -1.60 25.98
CA VAL A 14 38.68 -2.17 25.74
C VAL A 14 37.58 -1.15 26.04
N PHE A 15 37.73 -0.36 27.11
CA PHE A 15 36.76 0.69 27.46
C PHE A 15 36.73 1.83 26.42
N ILE A 16 37.91 2.25 25.93
CA ILE A 16 38.03 3.23 24.85
C ILE A 16 37.51 2.67 23.52
N PHE A 17 37.76 1.38 23.23
CA PHE A 17 37.25 0.71 22.03
C PHE A 17 35.72 0.59 22.03
N LEU A 18 35.10 0.32 23.20
CA LEU A 18 33.64 0.33 23.38
C LEU A 18 33.03 1.73 23.24
N LEU A 19 33.75 2.79 23.63
CA LEU A 19 33.34 4.20 23.44
C LEU A 19 33.39 4.68 21.99
N ILE A 20 34.18 4.03 21.12
CA ILE A 20 34.35 4.40 19.70
C ILE A 20 33.34 3.67 18.78
N LEU A 21 32.45 2.84 19.33
CA LEU A 21 31.27 2.37 18.60
C LEU A 21 30.26 3.51 18.43
N ASN A 22 30.65 4.55 17.67
CA ASN A 22 29.71 5.45 17.04
C ASN A 22 28.95 4.63 16.01
N SER A 23 27.81 4.06 16.43
CA SER A 23 26.85 3.51 15.50
C SER A 23 26.30 4.68 14.67
N ASN A 24 26.86 4.89 13.48
CA ASN A 24 26.20 5.68 12.46
C ASN A 24 24.93 4.92 12.06
N VAL A 25 23.86 5.14 12.81
CA VAL A 25 22.55 4.56 12.50
C VAL A 25 21.97 5.37 11.35
N TYR A 26 21.75 4.73 10.21
CA TYR A 26 21.22 5.37 9.01
C TYR A 26 19.84 6.03 9.23
N ALA A 27 18.98 5.36 10.02
CA ALA A 27 17.67 5.84 10.43
C ALA A 27 17.62 5.97 11.95
N LYS A 28 17.97 7.16 12.46
CA LYS A 28 17.95 7.41 13.90
C LYS A 28 16.51 7.51 14.38
N GLU A 29 16.07 6.54 15.19
CA GLU A 29 14.79 6.63 15.89
C GLU A 29 14.79 7.84 16.84
N VAL A 30 13.74 8.65 16.76
CA VAL A 30 13.54 9.85 17.59
C VAL A 30 12.27 9.79 18.44
N LEU A 31 11.32 8.94 18.07
CA LEU A 31 10.07 8.71 18.81
C LEU A 31 9.62 7.27 18.61
N ARG A 32 9.10 6.66 19.68
CA ARG A 32 8.34 5.42 19.64
C ARG A 32 7.18 5.49 20.62
N GLU A 33 5.96 5.30 20.13
CA GLU A 33 4.73 5.47 20.92
C GLU A 33 3.66 4.49 20.45
N GLU A 34 3.16 3.63 21.35
CA GLU A 34 1.96 2.84 21.09
C GLU A 34 0.73 3.75 21.20
N PHE A 35 -0.04 3.85 20.12
CA PHE A 35 -1.23 4.73 20.07
C PHE A 35 -2.55 3.94 20.04
N SER A 36 -2.47 2.62 19.88
CA SER A 36 -3.59 1.68 19.91
C SER A 36 -3.03 0.27 20.16
N PRO A 37 -3.76 -0.65 20.80
CA PRO A 37 -3.31 -2.03 20.99
C PRO A 37 -2.80 -2.66 19.69
N GLY A 38 -1.52 -3.06 19.68
CA GLY A 38 -0.88 -3.70 18.53
C GLY A 38 -0.49 -2.73 17.40
N ALA A 39 -0.53 -1.42 17.63
CA ALA A 39 -0.09 -0.41 16.67
C ALA A 39 0.81 0.65 17.32
N THR A 40 2.04 0.74 16.82
CA THR A 40 3.09 1.63 17.34
C THR A 40 3.53 2.60 16.26
N ARG A 41 3.57 3.89 16.59
CA ARG A 41 4.20 4.91 15.75
C ARG A 41 5.67 4.98 16.06
N VAL A 42 6.51 4.98 15.03
CA VAL A 42 7.95 5.21 15.13
C VAL A 42 8.33 6.34 14.18
N SER A 43 9.07 7.33 14.68
CA SER A 43 9.59 8.43 13.86
C SER A 43 11.11 8.31 13.79
N HIS A 44 11.66 8.48 12.59
CA HIS A 44 13.10 8.48 12.34
C HIS A 44 13.56 9.77 11.67
N ASP A 45 14.72 10.26 12.07
CA ASP A 45 15.50 11.21 11.28
C ASP A 45 16.50 10.43 10.42
N VAL A 46 16.43 10.65 9.11
CA VAL A 46 17.27 10.00 8.08
C VAL A 46 18.02 11.05 7.29
N THR A 47 19.32 10.88 7.10
CA THR A 47 20.09 11.70 6.16
C THR A 47 20.14 10.99 4.81
N TYR A 48 19.38 11.49 3.83
CA TYR A 48 19.36 10.97 2.47
C TYR A 48 19.87 12.02 1.50
N GLN A 49 20.93 11.70 0.74
CA GLN A 49 21.57 12.62 -0.22
C GLN A 49 21.88 14.01 0.38
N ASN A 50 22.47 14.03 1.58
CA ASN A 50 22.78 15.25 2.36
C ASN A 50 21.57 16.11 2.74
N LYS A 51 20.35 15.55 2.70
CA LYS A 51 19.13 16.20 3.20
C LYS A 51 18.60 15.44 4.40
N ASN A 52 18.14 16.18 5.41
CA ASN A 52 17.44 15.61 6.56
C ASN A 52 16.00 15.32 6.16
N VAL A 53 15.60 14.06 6.30
CA VAL A 53 14.26 13.54 5.99
C VAL A 53 13.68 12.94 7.26
N LYS A 54 12.42 13.27 7.56
CA LYS A 54 11.66 12.61 8.60
C LYS A 54 10.88 11.44 8.01
N VAL A 55 11.03 10.27 8.58
CA VAL A 55 10.29 9.05 8.20
C VAL A 55 9.35 8.68 9.34
N GLU A 56 8.07 8.57 9.03
CA GLU A 56 7.02 8.17 9.97
C GLU A 56 6.57 6.75 9.63
N VAL A 57 6.65 5.85 10.59
CA VAL A 57 6.35 4.42 10.45
C VAL A 57 5.22 4.06 11.41
N ILE A 58 4.30 3.21 10.95
CA ILE A 58 3.32 2.56 11.80
C ILE A 58 3.66 1.07 11.79
N GLU A 59 4.16 0.58 12.91
CA GLU A 59 4.39 -0.84 13.15
C GLU A 59 3.09 -1.48 13.61
N LEU A 60 2.70 -2.59 12.98
CA LEU A 60 1.47 -3.32 13.27
C LEU A 60 1.79 -4.76 13.68
N ASP A 61 1.31 -5.18 14.85
CA ASP A 61 1.31 -6.58 15.26
C ASP A 61 0.06 -7.28 14.71
N LEU A 62 0.21 -7.99 13.60
CA LEU A 62 -0.88 -8.71 12.94
C LEU A 62 -1.48 -9.83 13.81
N ASN A 63 -0.81 -10.26 14.88
CA ASN A 63 -1.34 -11.27 15.80
C ASN A 63 -2.11 -10.67 16.97
N ASN A 64 -2.14 -9.35 17.11
CA ASN A 64 -2.89 -8.69 18.18
C ASN A 64 -4.40 -8.80 17.91
N PRO A 65 -5.21 -9.40 18.80
CA PRO A 65 -6.64 -9.61 18.57
C PRO A 65 -7.47 -8.32 18.55
N TYR A 66 -6.88 -7.20 18.96
CA TYR A 66 -7.52 -5.88 18.94
C TYR A 66 -7.12 -5.04 17.72
N LEU A 67 -6.21 -5.52 16.87
CA LEU A 67 -5.84 -4.83 15.64
C LEU A 67 -6.94 -5.02 14.59
N ASN A 68 -7.41 -3.91 14.01
CA ASN A 68 -8.30 -3.91 12.85
C ASN A 68 -7.65 -3.14 11.70
N LEU A 69 -7.19 -3.87 10.69
CA LEU A 69 -6.59 -3.33 9.48
C LEU A 69 -7.53 -3.52 8.30
N LYS A 70 -7.86 -2.44 7.59
CA LYS A 70 -8.82 -2.44 6.48
C LYS A 70 -8.38 -1.53 5.35
N VAL A 71 -8.77 -1.89 4.13
CA VAL A 71 -8.68 -1.01 2.96
C VAL A 71 -9.87 -0.04 3.00
N VAL A 72 -9.60 1.26 2.79
CA VAL A 72 -10.63 2.31 2.80
C VAL A 72 -10.69 2.98 1.43
N ALA A 73 -11.84 2.88 0.77
CA ALA A 73 -12.11 3.63 -0.45
C ALA A 73 -12.47 5.09 -0.13
N GLY A 74 -12.04 6.01 -0.99
CA GLY A 74 -12.16 7.48 -0.87
C GLY A 74 -13.35 8.00 -0.05
N ASP A 75 -14.45 8.41 -0.68
CA ASP A 75 -15.66 8.81 0.06
C ASP A 75 -16.64 7.63 0.29
N GLY A 76 -16.10 6.42 0.40
CA GLY A 76 -16.85 5.19 0.65
C GLY A 76 -17.04 4.29 -0.57
N LYS A 77 -16.91 4.81 -1.79
CA LYS A 77 -16.92 4.03 -3.04
C LYS A 77 -15.78 4.45 -3.96
N TYR A 78 -15.46 3.62 -4.96
CA TYR A 78 -14.54 4.03 -6.01
C TYR A 78 -15.13 5.13 -6.86
N THR A 79 -14.23 5.94 -7.43
CA THR A 79 -14.50 7.18 -8.17
C THR A 79 -15.01 8.36 -7.34
N GLN A 80 -15.11 8.20 -6.02
CA GLN A 80 -15.30 9.30 -5.08
C GLN A 80 -14.00 9.52 -4.33
N ARG A 81 -13.14 10.42 -4.82
CA ARG A 81 -11.85 10.70 -4.18
C ARG A 81 -12.06 11.46 -2.87
N ALA A 82 -11.21 11.17 -1.89
CA ALA A 82 -11.20 11.88 -0.61
C ALA A 82 -9.75 12.01 -0.10
N THR A 83 -9.50 12.99 0.75
CA THR A 83 -8.19 13.12 1.41
C THR A 83 -8.02 12.03 2.48
N VAL A 84 -6.78 11.62 2.77
CA VAL A 84 -6.46 10.70 3.87
C VAL A 84 -7.10 11.15 5.19
N SER A 85 -7.06 12.45 5.49
CA SER A 85 -7.63 13.02 6.70
C SER A 85 -9.16 12.92 6.76
N SER A 86 -9.86 13.10 5.65
CA SER A 86 -11.33 12.93 5.60
C SER A 86 -11.72 11.45 5.69
N MET A 87 -10.97 10.56 5.03
CA MET A 87 -11.16 9.11 5.15
C MET A 87 -10.98 8.60 6.57
N ALA A 88 -9.92 9.03 7.25
CA ALA A 88 -9.65 8.67 8.64
C ALA A 88 -10.79 9.12 9.57
N LYS A 89 -11.26 10.38 9.41
CA LYS A 89 -12.39 10.92 10.18
C LYS A 89 -13.69 10.15 9.91
N ARG A 90 -14.03 9.93 8.64
CA ARG A 90 -15.27 9.22 8.23
C ARG A 90 -15.32 7.79 8.75
N THR A 91 -14.17 7.13 8.84
CA THR A 91 -14.08 5.72 9.26
C THR A 91 -13.67 5.53 10.72
N ASN A 92 -13.52 6.62 11.47
CA ASN A 92 -13.02 6.65 12.85
C ASN A 92 -11.71 5.84 13.02
N ALA A 93 -10.79 5.98 12.07
CA ALA A 93 -9.53 5.25 12.10
C ALA A 93 -8.52 5.94 13.04
N ASN A 94 -7.84 5.15 13.88
CA ASN A 94 -6.75 5.65 14.73
C ASN A 94 -5.55 6.16 13.91
N ALA A 95 -5.32 5.55 12.74
CA ALA A 95 -4.35 6.00 11.74
C ALA A 95 -4.77 5.57 10.34
N LEU A 96 -4.33 6.30 9.30
CA LEU A 96 -4.57 5.96 7.90
C LEU A 96 -3.44 6.52 7.03
N VAL A 97 -2.99 5.75 6.05
CA VAL A 97 -2.00 6.16 5.04
C VAL A 97 -2.61 6.01 3.64
N ASN A 98 -2.10 6.75 2.66
CA ASN A 98 -2.43 6.45 1.26
C ASN A 98 -1.82 5.10 0.87
N ALA A 99 -2.51 4.36 -0.01
CA ALA A 99 -2.10 3.03 -0.44
C ALA A 99 -1.81 3.00 -1.95
N ASP A 100 -2.73 2.43 -2.72
CA ASP A 100 -2.55 2.16 -4.15
C ASP A 100 -2.44 3.42 -5.02
N TYR A 101 -1.88 3.23 -6.21
CA TYR A 101 -2.04 4.19 -7.30
C TYR A 101 -3.52 4.26 -7.69
N PHE A 102 -3.91 5.42 -8.20
CA PHE A 102 -5.26 5.62 -8.70
C PHE A 102 -5.25 6.65 -9.82
N ASN A 103 -6.17 6.49 -10.76
CA ASN A 103 -6.22 7.34 -11.93
C ASN A 103 -6.61 8.77 -11.53
N MET A 104 -5.69 9.74 -11.64
CA MET A 104 -5.96 11.15 -11.27
C MET A 104 -6.71 11.96 -12.35
N LEU A 105 -6.64 11.53 -13.63
CA LEU A 105 -7.18 12.29 -14.77
C LEU A 105 -8.64 11.98 -15.08
N LEU A 106 -9.06 10.75 -14.81
CA LEU A 106 -10.37 10.20 -15.12
C LEU A 106 -11.22 10.10 -13.84
N GLN A 107 -11.89 8.97 -13.63
CA GLN A 107 -12.87 8.83 -12.56
C GLN A 107 -12.25 8.62 -11.17
N GLY A 108 -10.98 8.19 -11.05
CA GLY A 108 -10.37 7.96 -9.72
C GLY A 108 -10.46 6.53 -9.23
N ALA A 109 -10.50 5.56 -10.14
CA ALA A 109 -10.38 4.15 -9.81
C ALA A 109 -8.95 3.82 -9.31
N PRO A 110 -8.78 2.89 -8.37
CA PRO A 110 -7.46 2.35 -8.00
C PRO A 110 -6.82 1.64 -9.20
N ASP A 111 -5.54 1.29 -9.14
CA ASP A 111 -4.81 0.61 -10.23
C ASP A 111 -4.60 -0.90 -10.00
N ASN A 112 -4.63 -1.35 -8.75
CA ASN A 112 -4.47 -2.74 -8.37
C ASN A 112 -5.77 -3.38 -7.88
N ALA A 113 -5.68 -4.68 -7.62
CA ALA A 113 -6.72 -5.43 -6.95
C ALA A 113 -6.99 -4.84 -5.57
N SER A 114 -8.26 -4.82 -5.19
CA SER A 114 -8.64 -4.43 -3.83
C SER A 114 -9.74 -5.35 -3.33
N ILE A 115 -9.57 -5.78 -2.09
CA ILE A 115 -10.54 -6.59 -1.36
C ILE A 115 -10.94 -5.78 -0.13
N ILE A 116 -12.24 -5.50 -0.01
CA ILE A 116 -12.83 -4.79 1.13
C ILE A 116 -13.89 -5.71 1.73
N ASP A 117 -13.76 -6.00 3.02
CA ASP A 117 -14.67 -6.88 3.77
C ASP A 117 -14.88 -8.24 3.09
N GLY A 118 -13.78 -8.83 2.58
CA GLY A 118 -13.79 -10.13 1.88
C GLY A 118 -14.36 -10.08 0.45
N ARG A 119 -14.79 -8.91 -0.03
CA ARG A 119 -15.32 -8.73 -1.39
C ARG A 119 -14.27 -8.14 -2.32
N LEU A 120 -14.05 -8.77 -3.47
CA LEU A 120 -13.27 -8.18 -4.56
C LEU A 120 -14.02 -6.96 -5.11
N VAL A 121 -13.41 -5.79 -5.01
CA VAL A 121 -14.01 -4.51 -5.41
C VAL A 121 -13.32 -3.85 -6.60
N SER A 122 -12.09 -4.21 -6.92
CA SER A 122 -11.41 -3.84 -8.16
C SER A 122 -10.49 -4.96 -8.64
N SER A 123 -10.30 -5.07 -9.95
CA SER A 123 -9.23 -5.86 -10.55
C SER A 123 -7.95 -5.01 -10.71
N PRO A 124 -6.77 -5.63 -10.84
CA PRO A 124 -5.56 -4.92 -11.21
C PRO A 124 -5.59 -4.55 -12.70
N SER A 125 -4.93 -3.45 -13.05
CA SER A 125 -4.50 -3.19 -14.43
C SER A 125 -3.49 -4.26 -14.89
N VAL A 126 -3.45 -4.49 -16.20
CA VAL A 126 -2.41 -5.29 -16.84
C VAL A 126 -1.15 -4.45 -16.99
N TYR A 127 -0.41 -4.33 -15.90
CA TYR A 127 0.89 -3.66 -15.82
C TYR A 127 1.99 -4.64 -15.44
N THR A 128 3.17 -4.45 -15.99
CA THR A 128 4.37 -5.19 -15.58
C THR A 128 4.87 -4.63 -14.25
N ASP A 129 5.48 -5.48 -13.42
CA ASP A 129 6.16 -5.10 -12.18
C ASP A 129 5.30 -4.33 -11.15
N ARG A 130 4.01 -4.70 -11.04
CA ARG A 130 3.14 -4.26 -9.95
C ARG A 130 3.00 -5.35 -8.89
N HIS A 131 3.11 -4.93 -7.63
CA HIS A 131 2.90 -5.78 -6.48
C HIS A 131 1.76 -5.24 -5.63
N THR A 132 1.02 -6.15 -5.00
CA THR A 132 -0.04 -5.85 -4.06
C THR A 132 0.37 -6.33 -2.68
N LEU A 133 0.14 -5.50 -1.67
CA LEU A 133 0.18 -5.91 -0.27
C LEU A 133 -1.16 -6.55 0.09
N GLY A 134 -1.12 -7.80 0.53
CA GLY A 134 -2.26 -8.51 1.08
C GLY A 134 -2.01 -8.95 2.51
N ILE A 135 -3.07 -9.00 3.32
CA ILE A 135 -3.07 -9.68 4.62
C ILE A 135 -4.02 -10.86 4.51
N THR A 136 -3.51 -12.07 4.74
CA THR A 136 -4.29 -13.30 4.66
C THR A 136 -5.15 -13.49 5.92
N SER A 137 -6.14 -14.39 5.86
CA SER A 137 -7.03 -14.68 6.99
C SER A 137 -6.32 -15.31 8.20
N ASP A 138 -5.10 -15.82 8.02
CA ASP A 138 -4.20 -16.31 9.08
C ASP A 138 -3.14 -15.27 9.48
N ASN A 139 -3.42 -13.97 9.28
CA ASN A 139 -2.60 -12.84 9.71
C ASN A 139 -1.18 -12.79 9.12
N ARG A 140 -0.97 -13.32 7.91
CA ARG A 140 0.31 -13.20 7.20
C ARG A 140 0.26 -12.05 6.20
N ALA A 141 1.27 -11.19 6.24
CA ALA A 141 1.50 -10.19 5.20
C ALA A 141 2.19 -10.83 3.98
N ILE A 142 1.66 -10.54 2.80
CA ILE A 142 2.23 -10.95 1.52
C ILE A 142 2.42 -9.73 0.63
N ILE A 143 3.54 -9.66 -0.07
CA ILE A 143 3.77 -8.72 -1.17
C ILE A 143 4.02 -9.58 -2.40
N ASP A 144 3.08 -9.56 -3.33
CA ASP A 144 3.16 -10.41 -4.51
C ASP A 144 2.45 -9.78 -5.71
N THR A 145 2.72 -10.29 -6.90
CA THR A 145 1.97 -9.92 -8.10
C THR A 145 0.60 -10.59 -8.05
N THR A 146 -0.45 -9.79 -8.23
CA THR A 146 -1.83 -10.27 -8.24
C THR A 146 -2.37 -10.26 -9.66
N TYR A 147 -2.98 -11.36 -10.07
CA TYR A 147 -3.67 -11.50 -11.35
C TYR A 147 -5.17 -11.59 -11.13
N PHE A 148 -5.93 -11.23 -12.15
CA PHE A 148 -7.38 -11.35 -12.16
C PHE A 148 -7.83 -12.23 -13.31
N GLU A 149 -8.69 -13.20 -13.01
CA GLU A 149 -9.35 -14.04 -13.98
C GLU A 149 -10.85 -14.05 -13.69
N GLY A 150 -11.64 -13.93 -14.75
CA GLY A 150 -13.08 -14.08 -14.69
C GLY A 150 -13.63 -14.39 -16.08
N LYS A 151 -14.83 -14.96 -16.15
CA LYS A 151 -15.52 -15.19 -17.41
C LYS A 151 -17.03 -15.07 -17.26
N VAL A 152 -17.68 -14.61 -18.33
CA VAL A 152 -19.13 -14.70 -18.49
C VAL A 152 -19.43 -15.99 -19.26
N ILE A 153 -20.41 -16.76 -18.79
CA ILE A 153 -20.88 -17.99 -19.44
C ILE A 153 -22.33 -17.76 -19.85
N ALA A 154 -22.62 -17.84 -21.15
CA ALA A 154 -23.97 -17.72 -21.68
C ALA A 154 -24.75 -19.05 -21.51
N PRO A 155 -26.10 -19.05 -21.59
CA PRO A 155 -26.91 -20.27 -21.42
C PRO A 155 -26.60 -21.40 -22.41
N ASN A 156 -25.97 -21.09 -23.55
CA ASN A 156 -25.50 -22.05 -24.54
C ASN A 156 -24.06 -22.56 -24.26
N ASN A 157 -23.52 -22.32 -23.05
CA ASN A 157 -22.17 -22.66 -22.60
C ASN A 157 -21.00 -21.96 -23.32
N VAL A 158 -21.27 -20.97 -24.18
CA VAL A 158 -20.20 -20.13 -24.73
C VAL A 158 -19.66 -19.21 -23.64
N SER A 159 -18.33 -19.11 -23.52
CA SER A 159 -17.68 -18.27 -22.53
C SER A 159 -16.79 -17.19 -23.14
N TYR A 160 -16.78 -16.02 -22.49
CA TYR A 160 -15.89 -14.90 -22.82
C TYR A 160 -15.21 -14.38 -21.55
N PRO A 161 -13.91 -14.03 -21.59
CA PRO A 161 -13.20 -13.54 -20.42
C PRO A 161 -13.71 -12.16 -19.99
N ILE A 162 -13.70 -11.93 -18.68
CA ILE A 162 -13.85 -10.61 -18.07
C ILE A 162 -12.44 -10.04 -17.92
N ASP A 163 -12.26 -8.85 -18.46
CA ASP A 163 -10.95 -8.21 -18.57
C ASP A 163 -10.68 -7.28 -17.37
N GLY A 164 -11.72 -6.68 -16.80
CA GLY A 164 -11.58 -5.88 -15.60
C GLY A 164 -12.86 -5.72 -14.78
N LEU A 165 -12.67 -5.34 -13.53
CA LEU A 165 -13.69 -5.01 -12.55
C LEU A 165 -13.45 -3.60 -12.01
N ASN A 166 -14.44 -2.72 -12.15
CA ASN A 166 -14.42 -1.34 -11.65
C ASN A 166 -13.15 -0.58 -12.07
N ARG A 167 -12.89 -0.56 -13.38
CA ARG A 167 -11.72 0.09 -13.99
C ARG A 167 -12.11 1.36 -14.76
N SER A 168 -11.26 2.38 -14.68
CA SER A 168 -11.12 3.36 -15.77
C SER A 168 -10.30 2.73 -16.90
N TYR A 169 -10.35 3.29 -18.11
CA TYR A 169 -9.50 2.80 -19.19
C TYR A 169 -8.01 3.07 -18.92
N TYR A 170 -7.20 2.16 -19.43
CA TYR A 170 -5.74 2.17 -19.44
C TYR A 170 -5.22 1.43 -20.69
N TRP A 171 -3.91 1.45 -20.89
CA TRP A 171 -3.23 0.66 -21.92
C TRP A 171 -2.40 -0.42 -21.26
N TYR A 172 -2.38 -1.60 -21.87
CA TYR A 172 -1.64 -2.74 -21.35
C TYR A 172 -0.15 -2.48 -21.47
N ASP A 173 0.61 -2.77 -20.42
CA ASP A 173 2.06 -2.77 -20.53
C ASP A 173 2.50 -3.89 -21.48
N GLY A 174 3.58 -3.64 -22.23
CA GLY A 174 4.13 -4.58 -23.20
C GLY A 174 3.41 -4.58 -24.55
N THR A 175 2.08 -4.74 -24.58
CA THR A 175 1.31 -4.81 -25.85
C THR A 175 0.76 -3.48 -26.34
N GLY A 176 0.53 -2.52 -25.42
CA GLY A 176 -0.11 -1.24 -25.75
C GLY A 176 -1.59 -1.38 -26.11
N GLU A 177 -2.20 -2.55 -25.89
CA GLU A 177 -3.63 -2.76 -26.13
C GLU A 177 -4.48 -1.82 -25.28
N TYR A 178 -5.52 -1.26 -25.89
CA TYR A 178 -6.49 -0.46 -25.16
C TYR A 178 -7.45 -1.37 -24.37
N SER A 179 -7.41 -1.27 -23.04
CA SER A 179 -8.15 -2.17 -22.13
C SER A 179 -9.66 -2.24 -22.33
N HIS A 180 -10.27 -1.21 -22.93
CA HIS A 180 -11.73 -1.12 -23.06
C HIS A 180 -12.25 -1.36 -24.50
N GLU A 181 -11.41 -1.87 -25.40
CA GLU A 181 -11.78 -2.17 -26.80
C GLU A 181 -11.94 -3.68 -26.99
N ASN A 182 -13.11 -4.11 -27.45
CA ASN A 182 -13.42 -5.53 -27.70
C ASN A 182 -13.23 -6.45 -26.47
N LYS A 183 -13.37 -5.92 -25.25
CA LYS A 183 -13.27 -6.65 -23.99
C LYS A 183 -14.54 -6.50 -23.14
N ILE A 184 -14.78 -7.45 -22.23
CA ILE A 184 -15.84 -7.34 -21.23
C ILE A 184 -15.29 -6.67 -19.97
N GLN A 185 -15.84 -5.52 -19.62
CA GLN A 185 -15.57 -4.81 -18.37
C GLN A 185 -16.79 -4.92 -17.45
N VAL A 186 -16.57 -5.29 -16.18
CA VAL A 186 -17.64 -5.42 -15.18
C VAL A 186 -17.61 -4.23 -14.23
N TYR A 187 -18.79 -3.71 -13.91
CA TYR A 187 -18.96 -2.65 -12.93
C TYR A 187 -20.05 -3.05 -11.94
N ASN A 188 -19.80 -2.83 -10.66
CA ASN A 188 -20.74 -3.14 -9.59
C ASN A 188 -21.14 -1.89 -8.79
N ASP A 189 -21.89 -2.10 -7.72
CA ASP A 189 -22.39 -1.08 -6.81
C ASP A 189 -21.32 -0.24 -6.07
N PHE A 190 -20.06 -0.65 -6.16
CA PHE A 190 -18.90 0.05 -5.60
C PHE A 190 -18.32 1.10 -6.55
N TRP A 191 -18.78 1.16 -7.79
CA TRP A 191 -18.45 2.22 -8.75
C TRP A 191 -19.51 3.33 -8.69
N ALA A 192 -19.11 4.52 -8.26
CA ALA A 192 -20.05 5.64 -8.08
C ALA A 192 -20.24 6.53 -9.31
N SER A 193 -19.25 6.61 -10.21
CA SER A 193 -19.30 7.51 -11.36
C SER A 193 -20.32 7.05 -12.38
N ALA A 194 -21.07 8.01 -12.95
CA ALA A 194 -21.99 7.73 -14.04
C ALA A 194 -21.26 7.29 -15.32
N SER A 195 -20.00 7.71 -15.49
CA SER A 195 -19.15 7.33 -16.62
C SER A 195 -18.32 6.09 -16.31
N ARG A 196 -18.01 5.33 -17.36
CA ARG A 196 -17.16 4.14 -17.37
C ARG A 196 -16.16 4.29 -18.51
N GLY A 197 -14.94 3.79 -18.35
CA GLY A 197 -13.89 3.96 -19.36
C GLY A 197 -13.58 5.44 -19.62
N GLU A 198 -13.69 5.87 -20.88
CA GLU A 198 -13.33 7.22 -21.31
C GLU A 198 -14.17 8.33 -20.68
N LYS A 199 -13.50 9.45 -20.39
CA LYS A 199 -14.18 10.72 -20.16
C LYS A 199 -14.78 11.14 -21.50
N LYS A 200 -16.05 10.82 -21.74
CA LYS A 200 -16.81 11.57 -22.77
C LYS A 200 -16.74 13.03 -22.36
N ILE A 201 -16.02 13.85 -23.13
CA ILE A 201 -16.25 15.28 -23.13
C ILE A 201 -17.69 15.40 -23.62
N VAL A 202 -18.63 15.53 -22.69
CA VAL A 202 -19.94 16.05 -23.05
C VAL A 202 -19.67 17.50 -23.42
N LYS A 203 -19.46 17.75 -24.72
CA LYS A 203 -19.62 19.09 -25.27
C LYS A 203 -21.09 19.43 -25.07
N TYR A 204 -21.39 20.05 -23.94
CA TYR A 204 -22.57 20.89 -23.89
C TYR A 204 -22.23 22.10 -24.76
N TRP A 205 -23.02 22.23 -25.83
CA TRP A 205 -23.00 23.25 -26.88
C TRP A 205 -21.99 23.00 -28.02
#